data_AF-A0A822F7C7-F1
#
_entry.id   AF-A0A822F7C7-F1
#
_cell.length_a   1.000
_cell.length_b   1.000
_cell.length_c   1.000
_cell.angle_alpha   90.00
_cell.angle_beta   90.00
_cell.angle_gamma   90.00
#
_symmetry.space_group_name_H-M   'P 1'
#
loop_
_entity.id
_entity.type
_entity.pdbx_description
1 polymer ?
#
loop_
_entity_poly.entity_id
_entity_poly.type
_entity_poly.pdbx_seq_one_letter_code
_entity_poly.pdbx_strand_id
1 'polypeptide(L)' 'VAGGQGQGNDLTQFSCPRGVVVDQLGTAYVADTGNNRIMRWPKGATQGSVIVGGN' A
#
# COMPACT_ATOMS: atom_id res chain seq x y z
N VAL A 1 0.24 -5.33 -10.12
CA VAL A 1 0.94 -5.78 -8.89
C VAL A 1 0.97 -4.62 -7.91
N ALA A 2 0.77 -4.85 -6.61
CA ALA A 2 0.83 -3.77 -5.61
C ALA A 2 2.23 -3.17 -5.54
N GLY A 3 2.35 -1.84 -5.57
CA GLY A 3 3.65 -1.16 -5.46
C GLY A 3 4.59 -1.30 -6.67
N GLY A 4 4.08 -1.71 -7.83
CA GLY A 4 4.89 -2.07 -9.00
C GLY A 4 5.54 -0.90 -9.75
N GLN A 5 5.45 0.34 -9.24
CA GLN A 5 5.97 1.55 -9.90
C GLN A 5 7.20 2.13 -9.19
N GLY A 6 7.92 1.30 -8.42
CA GLY A 6 9.13 1.68 -7.72
C GLY A 6 8.85 2.44 -6.42
N GLN A 7 9.91 3.06 -5.89
CA GLN A 7 9.82 3.84 -4.66
C GLN A 7 9.17 5.21 -4.92
N GLY A 8 8.24 5.62 -4.06
CA GLY A 8 7.64 6.94 -4.10
C GLY A 8 6.33 7.02 -3.32
N ASN A 9 5.58 8.10 -3.56
CA ASN A 9 4.51 8.56 -2.69
C ASN A 9 3.12 8.37 -3.34
N ASP A 10 3.09 8.02 -4.63
CA ASP A 10 1.85 7.82 -5.37
C ASP A 10 1.08 6.61 -4.87
N LEU A 11 -0.20 6.49 -5.25
CA LEU A 11 -1.06 5.37 -4.88
C LEU A 11 -0.61 4.02 -5.49
N THR A 12 0.34 4.06 -6.42
CA THR A 12 0.93 2.88 -7.08
C THR A 12 2.32 2.53 -6.56
N GLN A 13 2.84 3.30 -5.60
CA GLN A 13 4.20 3.22 -5.07
C GLN A 13 4.21 3.02 -3.56
N PHE A 14 5.36 2.57 -3.04
CA PHE A 14 5.63 2.49 -1.61
C PHE A 14 6.99 3.14 -1.31
N SER A 15 7.17 3.62 -0.09
CA SER A 15 8.42 4.14 0.43
C SER A 15 8.76 3.43 1.73
N CYS A 16 9.83 2.60 1.70
CA CYS A 16 10.28 1.82 2.85
C CYS A 16 9.14 1.06 3.59
N PRO A 17 8.32 0.24 2.90
CA PRO A 17 7.26 -0.51 3.58
C PRO A 17 7.87 -1.52 4.56
N ARG A 18 7.28 -1.65 5.75
CA ARG A 18 7.81 -2.52 6.83
C ARG A 18 6.91 -3.68 7.21
N GLY A 19 5.67 -3.70 6.74
CA GLY A 19 4.72 -4.75 7.07
C GLY A 19 3.64 -4.90 6.02
N VAL A 20 3.16 -6.13 5.88
CA VAL A 20 2.02 -6.47 5.03
C VAL A 20 1.18 -7.55 5.70
N VAL A 21 -0.14 -7.42 5.62
CA VAL A 21 -1.11 -8.46 5.97
C VAL A 21 -2.13 -8.58 4.84
N VAL A 22 -2.69 -9.77 4.64
CA VAL A 22 -3.71 -10.02 3.62
C VAL A 22 -4.94 -10.60 4.31
N ASP A 23 -6.12 -10.06 4.03
CA ASP A 23 -7.39 -10.58 4.56
C ASP A 23 -7.91 -11.78 3.75
N GLN A 24 -9.02 -12.37 4.21
CA GLN A 24 -9.64 -13.54 3.57
C GLN A 24 -10.14 -13.27 2.13
N LEU A 25 -10.36 -12.00 1.77
CA LEU A 25 -10.78 -11.59 0.42
C LEU A 25 -9.57 -11.35 -0.50
N GLY A 26 -8.36 -11.47 0.01
CA GLY A 26 -7.13 -11.19 -0.73
C GLY A 26 -6.77 -9.70 -0.80
N THR A 27 -7.36 -8.86 0.04
CA THR A 27 -6.97 -7.45 0.16
C THR A 27 -5.71 -7.36 0.99
N ALA A 28 -4.66 -6.75 0.43
CA ALA A 28 -3.43 -6.46 1.16
C ALA A 28 -3.53 -5.12 1.89
N TYR A 29 -3.00 -5.08 3.10
CA TYR A 29 -2.81 -3.87 3.89
C TYR A 29 -1.32 -3.71 4.14
N VAL A 30 -0.75 -2.59 3.71
CA VAL A 30 0.69 -2.34 3.71
C VAL A 30 1.00 -1.17 4.63
N ALA A 31 1.92 -1.37 5.58
CA ALA A 31 2.49 -0.32 6.39
C ALA A 31 3.61 0.38 5.59
N ASP A 32 3.25 1.46 4.91
CA ASP A 32 4.10 2.23 4.01
C ASP A 32 4.84 3.32 4.79
N THR A 33 5.83 2.88 5.58
CA THR A 33 6.36 3.69 6.70
C THR A 33 7.11 4.95 6.27
N GLY A 34 7.80 4.94 5.13
CA GLY A 34 8.44 6.13 4.58
C GLY A 34 7.45 7.19 4.12
N ASN A 35 6.20 6.80 3.84
CA ASN A 35 5.09 7.69 3.50
C ASN A 35 4.14 7.94 4.68
N ASN A 36 4.46 7.46 5.89
CA ASN A 36 3.65 7.62 7.10
C ASN A 36 2.17 7.23 6.89
N ARG A 37 1.91 6.13 6.18
CA ARG A 37 0.54 5.73 5.81
C ARG A 37 0.32 4.23 5.83
N ILE A 38 -0.95 3.83 5.97
CA ILE A 38 -1.42 2.47 5.73
C ILE A 38 -2.20 2.44 4.43
N MET A 39 -1.75 1.59 3.51
CA MET A 39 -2.36 1.42 2.18
C MET A 39 -3.20 0.16 2.13
N ARG A 40 -4.45 0.27 1.67
CA ARG A 40 -5.32 -0.87 1.32
C ARG A 40 -5.23 -1.15 -0.17
N TRP A 41 -5.05 -2.40 -0.53
CA TRP A 41 -4.92 -2.87 -1.91
C TRP A 41 -5.79 -4.11 -2.15
N PRO A 42 -7.01 -3.94 -2.69
CA PRO A 42 -7.87 -5.06 -3.04
C PRO A 42 -7.23 -5.98 -4.08
N LYS A 43 -7.59 -7.27 -4.05
CA LYS A 43 -7.14 -8.23 -5.07
C LYS A 43 -7.49 -7.72 -6.47
N GLY A 44 -6.48 -7.67 -7.34
CA GLY A 44 -6.64 -7.21 -8.72
C GLY A 44 -6.64 -5.69 -8.93
N ALA A 45 -6.55 -4.88 -7.86
CA ALA A 45 -6.46 -3.44 -8.00
C ALA A 45 -5.16 -3.00 -8.71
N THR A 46 -5.26 -1.96 -9.53
CA THR A 46 -4.12 -1.31 -10.21
C THR A 46 -3.51 -0.17 -9.40
N GLN A 47 -4.22 0.32 -8.38
CA GLN A 47 -3.77 1.34 -7.43
C GLN A 47 -4.31 1.03 -6.03
N GLY A 48 -3.60 1.50 -5.00
CA GLY A 48 -4.01 1.40 -3.62
C GLY A 48 -4.89 2.57 -3.18
N SER A 49 -5.29 2.54 -1.92
CA SER A 49 -6.00 3.64 -1.25
C SER A 49 -5.43 3.86 0.14
N VAL A 50 -5.21 5.11 0.53
CA VAL A 50 -4.78 5.45 1.89
C VAL A 50 -5.98 5.27 2.81
N ILE A 51 -5.82 4.44 3.84
CA ILE A 51 -6.88 4.24 4.85
C ILE A 51 -6.53 4.88 6.20
N VAL A 52 -5.24 5.17 6.45
CA VAL A 52 -4.74 5.86 7.64
C VAL A 52 -3.46 6.63 7.28
N GLY A 53 -3.28 7.86 7.78
CA GLY A 53 -2.06 8.66 7.62
C GLY A 53 -1.94 9.39 6.27
N GLY A 54 -0.71 9.68 5.82
CA GLY A 54 -0.41 10.26 4.50
C GLY A 54 -0.18 11.78 4.44
N ASN A 55 0.60 12.32 5.39
CA ASN A 55 1.05 13.72 5.38
C ASN A 55 1.91 14.07 4.15
#